data_AF-A0A8S3XE94-F1
#
_entry.id   AF-A0A8S3XE94-F1
#
_cell.length_a   1.000
_cell.length_b   1.000
_cell.length_c   1.000
_cell.angle_alpha   90.00
_cell.angle_beta   90.00
_cell.angle_gamma   90.00
#
_symmetry.space_group_name_H-M   'P 1'
#
loop_
_entity.id
_entity.type
_entity.pdbx_description
1 polymer ?
#
loop_
_entity_poly.entity_id
_entity_poly.type
_entity_poly.pdbx_seq_one_letter_code
_entity_poly.pdbx_strand_id
1 'polypeptide(L)'
;MTGTKSLIVFSLLAASCLSQRPPYAGSRPIGYPLLGDRTNSSSNDELGNRPVPIEATITTDRLPIEALGDINLIKQLRKYPLDKQPFWFINWEALEENRRNSQTYSLGTNNYIHPVFKK
;
A
#
# COMPACT_ATOMS: atom_id res chain seq x y z
N MET A 1 17.82 31.28 -42.56
CA MET A 1 16.95 31.29 -41.35
C MET A 1 16.13 30.00 -41.16
N THR A 2 16.44 28.89 -41.84
CA THR A 2 15.72 27.61 -41.70
C THR A 2 16.36 26.65 -40.68
N GLY A 3 17.68 26.66 -40.55
CA GLY A 3 18.41 25.75 -39.63
C GLY A 3 18.04 25.92 -38.15
N THR A 4 17.85 27.16 -37.69
CA THR A 4 17.50 27.46 -36.29
C THR A 4 16.11 26.91 -35.93
N LYS A 5 15.16 26.93 -36.87
CA LYS A 5 13.81 26.40 -36.65
C LYS A 5 13.82 24.87 -36.55
N SER A 6 14.61 24.19 -37.38
CA SER A 6 14.80 22.74 -37.28
C SER A 6 15.45 22.32 -35.97
N LEU A 7 16.44 23.07 -35.46
CA LEU A 7 17.06 22.79 -34.16
C LEU A 7 16.08 22.91 -33.00
N ILE A 8 15.21 23.92 -33.02
CA ILE A 8 14.17 24.09 -31.99
C ILE A 8 13.18 22.93 -32.01
N VAL A 9 12.70 22.52 -33.20
CA VAL A 9 11.78 21.38 -33.34
C VAL A 9 12.42 20.08 -32.86
N PHE A 10 13.69 19.84 -33.21
CA PHE A 10 14.42 18.65 -32.76
C PHE A 10 14.62 18.63 -31.24
N SER A 11 14.93 19.79 -30.64
CA SER A 11 15.08 19.94 -29.19
C SER A 11 13.77 19.67 -28.44
N LEU A 12 12.64 20.19 -28.93
CA LEU A 12 11.31 19.93 -28.36
C LEU A 12 10.94 18.45 -28.44
N LEU A 13 11.26 17.78 -29.55
CA LEU A 13 11.00 16.36 -29.72
C LEU A 13 11.82 15.52 -28.73
N ALA A 14 13.11 15.82 -28.59
CA ALA A 14 13.99 15.13 -27.65
C ALA A 14 13.56 15.29 -26.19
N ALA A 15 13.14 16.50 -25.78
CA ALA A 15 12.64 16.77 -24.43
C ALA A 15 11.37 15.98 -24.09
N SER A 16 10.50 15.74 -25.07
CA SER A 16 9.28 14.95 -24.88
C SER A 16 9.57 13.46 -24.61
N CYS A 17 10.59 12.89 -25.26
CA CYS A 17 11.02 11.50 -25.02
C CYS A 17 11.60 11.32 -23.61
N LEU A 18 12.31 12.33 -23.10
CA LEU A 18 12.86 12.31 -21.73
C LEU A 18 11.79 12.54 -20.64
N SER A 19 10.60 13.02 -21.03
CA SER A 19 9.47 13.25 -20.12
C SER A 19 8.59 12.01 -19.94
N GLN A 20 8.93 10.87 -20.55
CA GLN A 20 8.17 9.64 -20.37
C GLN A 20 8.55 8.92 -19.07
N ARG A 21 7.59 8.98 -18.14
CA ARG A 21 7.51 8.29 -16.85
C ARG A 21 8.64 8.65 -15.86
N PRO A 22 8.31 9.35 -14.76
CA PRO A 22 9.31 9.69 -13.77
C PRO A 22 9.83 8.42 -13.06
N PRO A 23 11.11 8.40 -12.65
CA PRO A 23 11.78 7.20 -12.13
C PRO A 23 11.16 6.67 -10.83
N TYR A 24 10.44 7.53 -10.08
CA TYR A 24 9.73 7.11 -8.87
C TYR A 24 8.49 6.23 -9.17
N ALA A 25 7.98 6.23 -10.41
CA ALA A 25 6.82 5.43 -10.78
C ALA A 25 7.16 3.94 -11.00
N GLY A 26 8.41 3.54 -10.74
CA GLY A 26 8.93 2.18 -10.92
C GLY A 26 9.12 1.80 -12.39
N SER A 27 10.04 0.87 -12.65
CA SER A 27 10.31 0.32 -14.00
C SER A 27 9.32 -0.77 -14.42
N ARG A 28 8.41 -1.16 -13.53
CA ARG A 28 7.44 -2.23 -13.77
C ARG A 28 6.35 -1.78 -14.74
N PRO A 29 5.80 -2.67 -15.59
CA PRO A 29 4.64 -2.36 -16.41
C PRO A 29 3.51 -1.76 -15.57
N ILE A 30 2.77 -0.79 -16.13
CA ILE A 30 1.59 -0.23 -15.46
C ILE A 30 0.58 -1.38 -15.35
N GLY A 31 0.34 -1.86 -14.14
CA GLY A 31 -0.47 -3.03 -13.88
C GLY A 31 -0.61 -3.29 -12.39
N TYR A 32 -1.42 -4.28 -12.05
CA TYR A 32 -1.61 -4.69 -10.66
C TYR A 32 -0.35 -5.35 -10.11
N PRO A 33 -0.10 -5.25 -8.79
CA PRO A 33 0.98 -5.99 -8.15
C PRO A 33 0.83 -7.48 -8.48
N LEU A 34 1.95 -8.11 -8.85
CA LEU A 34 2.02 -9.56 -8.94
C LEU A 34 1.72 -10.10 -7.55
N LEU A 35 0.53 -10.68 -7.39
CA LEU A 35 0.24 -11.59 -6.29
C LEU A 35 1.17 -12.78 -6.53
N GLY A 36 2.32 -12.80 -5.87
CA GLY A 36 3.17 -13.99 -5.87
C GLY A 36 2.31 -15.17 -5.46
N ASP A 37 2.39 -16.27 -6.21
CA ASP A 37 1.68 -17.50 -5.91
C ASP A 37 1.86 -17.79 -4.41
N ARG A 38 0.74 -17.79 -3.68
CA ARG A 38 0.69 -18.18 -2.26
C ARG A 38 0.88 -19.69 -2.16
N THR A 39 2.04 -20.17 -2.57
CA THR A 39 2.53 -21.50 -2.31
C THR A 39 3.82 -21.33 -1.53
N ASN A 40 3.64 -21.21 -0.22
CA ASN A 40 4.63 -21.56 0.81
C ASN A 40 6.07 -21.09 0.50
N SER A 41 6.33 -19.78 0.58
CA SER A 41 7.71 -19.30 0.72
C SER A 41 7.91 -18.79 2.13
N SER A 42 8.75 -19.54 2.84
CA SER A 42 9.32 -19.25 4.13
C SER A 42 9.73 -17.78 4.27
N SER A 43 9.47 -17.24 5.45
CA SER A 43 10.04 -16.03 6.02
C SER A 43 11.38 -15.63 5.41
N ASN A 44 11.38 -14.57 4.60
CA ASN A 44 12.49 -13.66 4.35
C ASN A 44 11.90 -12.41 3.65
N ASP A 45 11.01 -11.72 4.35
CA ASP A 45 10.55 -10.39 3.96
C ASP A 45 11.68 -9.40 4.31
N GLU A 46 12.33 -8.85 3.29
CA GLU A 46 13.41 -7.84 3.36
C GLU A 46 12.88 -6.47 3.86
N LEU A 47 12.05 -6.49 4.90
CA LEU A 47 11.66 -5.33 5.70
C LEU A 47 12.47 -5.24 7.01
N GLY A 48 13.59 -5.96 7.08
CA GLY A 48 14.41 -6.19 8.28
C GLY A 48 15.26 -5.01 8.77
N ASN A 49 15.22 -3.84 8.12
CA ASN A 49 16.06 -2.70 8.50
C ASN A 49 15.32 -1.57 9.25
N ARG A 50 14.08 -1.83 9.69
CA ARG A 50 13.40 -0.93 10.61
C ARG A 50 13.85 -1.25 12.03
N PRO A 51 14.39 -0.29 12.81
CA PRO A 51 14.60 -0.51 14.23
C PRO A 51 13.24 -0.60 14.92
N VAL A 52 12.72 -1.83 15.01
CA VAL A 52 11.62 -2.22 15.88
C VAL A 52 12.27 -2.62 17.20
N PRO A 53 11.94 -2.00 18.34
CA PRO A 53 12.37 -2.51 19.64
C PRO A 53 11.91 -3.97 19.77
N ILE A 54 12.88 -4.85 19.99
CA ILE A 54 12.76 -6.31 19.95
C ILE A 54 12.02 -6.78 21.22
N GLU A 55 10.73 -6.47 21.35
CA GLU A 55 9.79 -7.11 22.30
C GLU A 55 8.33 -7.06 21.80
N ALA A 56 8.07 -6.90 20.51
CA ALA A 56 6.71 -7.01 19.97
C ALA A 56 6.36 -8.48 19.69
N THR A 57 6.15 -9.24 20.76
CA THR A 57 5.46 -10.53 20.76
C THR A 57 4.18 -10.41 19.93
N ILE A 58 4.08 -11.24 18.89
CA ILE A 58 3.06 -11.24 17.82
C ILE A 58 1.68 -11.74 18.32
N THR A 59 1.39 -11.57 19.62
CA THR A 59 0.11 -11.89 20.28
C THR A 59 -0.32 -10.79 21.26
N THR A 60 0.17 -9.56 21.06
CA THR A 60 -0.31 -8.40 21.82
C THR A 60 -1.47 -7.79 21.04
N ASP A 61 -2.65 -7.70 21.65
CA ASP A 61 -3.77 -6.93 21.10
C ASP A 61 -3.25 -5.61 20.54
N ARG A 62 -3.52 -5.32 19.26
CA ARG A 62 -2.97 -4.15 18.58
C ARG A 62 -3.55 -2.89 19.22
N LEU A 63 -2.85 -2.27 20.16
CA LEU A 63 -3.31 -1.01 20.75
C LEU A 63 -3.29 0.14 19.74
N PRO A 64 -4.13 1.16 19.92
CA PRO A 64 -4.04 2.40 19.14
C PRO A 64 -2.67 3.05 19.34
N ILE A 65 -2.08 3.55 18.26
CA ILE A 65 -0.78 4.24 18.32
C ILE A 65 -0.83 5.50 19.21
N GLU A 66 -1.96 6.20 19.20
CA GLU A 66 -2.23 7.39 20.02
C GLU A 66 -2.28 7.11 21.52
N ALA A 67 -2.51 5.84 21.90
CA ALA A 67 -2.49 5.44 23.29
C ALA A 67 -1.07 5.21 23.82
N LEU A 68 -0.04 5.25 22.96
CA LEU A 68 1.36 5.02 23.33
C LEU A 68 1.60 3.74 24.14
N GLY A 69 0.75 2.72 23.95
CA GLY A 69 0.79 1.46 24.71
C GLY A 69 0.04 1.47 26.05
N ASP A 70 -0.65 2.55 26.42
CA ASP A 70 -1.44 2.63 27.65
C ASP A 70 -2.78 1.87 27.52
N ILE A 71 -2.81 0.67 28.09
CA ILE A 71 -3.99 -0.20 28.14
C ILE A 71 -5.08 0.37 29.06
N ASN A 72 -4.71 1.10 30.11
CA ASN A 72 -5.68 1.61 31.09
C ASN A 72 -6.50 2.75 30.50
N LEU A 73 -5.86 3.60 29.70
CA LEU A 73 -6.55 4.63 28.91
C LEU A 73 -7.62 4.01 28.02
N ILE A 74 -7.29 2.96 27.26
CA ILE A 74 -8.26 2.26 26.40
C ILE A 74 -9.41 1.66 27.19
N LYS A 75 -9.12 1.00 28.32
CA LYS A 75 -10.15 0.45 29.20
C LYS A 75 -11.08 1.54 29.76
N GLN A 76 -10.56 2.73 30.03
CA GLN A 76 -11.36 3.86 30.49
C GLN A 76 -12.20 4.45 29.35
N LEU A 77 -11.61 4.62 28.16
CA LEU A 77 -12.31 5.13 26.98
C LEU A 77 -13.49 4.25 26.59
N ARG A 78 -13.34 2.93 26.65
CA ARG A 78 -14.42 1.97 26.40
C ARG A 78 -15.62 2.09 27.36
N LYS A 79 -15.42 2.65 28.56
CA LYS A 79 -16.53 2.87 29.53
C LYS A 79 -17.34 4.12 29.22
N TYR A 80 -16.80 5.07 28.47
CA TYR A 80 -17.52 6.28 28.10
C TYR A 80 -18.55 6.01 27.01
N PRO A 81 -19.69 6.73 27.01
CA PRO A 81 -20.63 6.69 25.89
C PRO A 81 -19.96 7.25 24.62
N LEU A 82 -20.48 6.84 23.45
CA LEU A 82 -19.85 7.08 22.14
C LEU A 82 -19.60 8.57 21.85
N ASP A 83 -20.51 9.44 22.29
CA ASP A 83 -20.44 10.90 22.17
C ASP A 83 -19.28 11.54 22.94
N LYS A 84 -18.76 10.83 23.96
CA LYS A 84 -17.65 11.29 24.82
C LYS A 84 -16.32 10.60 24.49
N GLN A 85 -16.32 9.67 23.55
CA GLN A 85 -15.09 9.02 23.11
C GLN A 85 -14.36 9.93 22.10
N PRO A 86 -13.02 9.97 22.15
CA PRO A 86 -12.28 10.77 21.19
C PRO A 86 -12.35 10.13 19.79
N PHE A 87 -12.41 10.98 18.77
CA PHE A 87 -12.57 10.53 17.37
C PHE A 87 -11.49 9.52 16.94
N TRP A 88 -10.26 9.67 17.45
CA TRP A 88 -9.15 8.77 17.12
C TRP A 88 -9.43 7.34 17.61
N PHE A 89 -10.11 7.19 18.75
CA PHE A 89 -10.42 5.88 19.33
C PHE A 89 -11.52 5.20 18.53
N ILE A 90 -12.56 5.95 18.15
CA ILE A 90 -13.66 5.48 17.30
C ILE A 90 -13.14 5.06 15.93
N ASN A 91 -12.31 5.89 15.29
CA ASN A 91 -11.71 5.58 13.99
C ASN A 91 -10.80 4.36 14.08
N TRP A 92 -10.01 4.25 15.14
CA TRP A 92 -9.16 3.09 15.36
C TRP A 92 -10.00 1.81 15.48
N GLU A 93 -11.11 1.83 16.23
CA GLU A 93 -11.98 0.66 16.39
C GLU A 93 -12.60 0.23 15.05
N ALA A 94 -13.08 1.18 14.26
CA ALA A 94 -13.59 0.91 12.91
C ALA A 94 -12.52 0.32 11.98
N LEU A 95 -11.29 0.82 12.05
CA LEU A 95 -10.16 0.27 11.29
C LEU A 95 -9.77 -1.13 11.76
N GLU A 96 -9.83 -1.41 13.07
CA GLU A 96 -9.57 -2.73 13.63
C GLU A 96 -10.62 -3.74 13.16
N GLU A 97 -11.89 -3.34 13.14
CA GLU A 97 -12.97 -4.16 12.61
C GLU A 97 -12.80 -4.45 11.11
N ASN A 98 -12.46 -3.45 10.30
CA ASN A 98 -12.16 -3.64 8.88
C ASN A 98 -10.92 -4.52 8.65
N ARG A 99 -9.93 -4.46 9.55
CA ARG A 99 -8.76 -5.36 9.48
C ARG A 99 -9.12 -6.81 9.81
N ARG A 100 -10.08 -7.04 10.71
CA ARG A 100 -10.62 -8.37 11.02
C ARG A 100 -11.50 -8.89 9.87
N ASN A 101 -12.33 -8.02 9.31
CA ASN A 101 -13.30 -8.33 8.27
C ASN A 101 -12.96 -7.59 6.97
N SER A 102 -11.80 -7.90 6.38
CA SER A 102 -11.34 -7.19 5.20
C SER A 102 -12.26 -7.44 4.00
N GLN A 103 -12.78 -6.35 3.44
CA GLN A 103 -13.56 -6.43 2.20
C GLN A 103 -12.63 -6.80 1.05
N THR A 104 -12.68 -8.06 0.63
CA THR A 104 -12.01 -8.50 -0.58
C THR A 104 -12.94 -8.26 -1.75
N TYR A 105 -12.57 -7.36 -2.65
CA TYR A 105 -13.28 -7.19 -3.92
C TYR A 105 -12.88 -8.33 -4.86
N SER A 106 -13.85 -8.93 -5.55
CA SER A 106 -13.55 -9.85 -6.64
C SER A 106 -12.80 -9.07 -7.72
N LEU A 107 -11.58 -9.48 -8.02
CA LEU A 107 -10.88 -8.98 -9.20
C LEU A 107 -11.74 -9.33 -10.42
N GLY A 108 -12.08 -8.33 -11.24
CA GLY A 108 -12.79 -8.55 -12.49
C GLY A 108 -12.03 -9.55 -13.37
N THR A 109 -12.75 -10.32 -14.19
CA THR A 109 -12.12 -11.26 -15.13
C THR A 109 -11.10 -10.55 -16.01
N ASN A 110 -9.89 -11.10 -16.06
CA ASN A 110 -8.83 -10.55 -16.90
C ASN A 110 -9.12 -10.86 -18.38
N ASN A 111 -9.59 -9.85 -19.12
CA ASN A 111 -9.95 -9.98 -20.54
C ASN A 111 -8.74 -10.19 -21.48
N TYR A 112 -7.51 -10.12 -20.97
CA TYR A 112 -6.28 -10.21 -21.76
C TYR A 112 -5.66 -11.62 -21.75
N ILE A 113 -6.26 -12.58 -21.03
CA ILE A 113 -5.83 -13.98 -21.07
C ILE A 113 -6.49 -14.63 -22.29
N HIS A 114 -5.79 -14.63 -23.43
CA HIS A 114 -6.21 -15.42 -24.58
C HIS A 114 -5.95 -16.91 -24.33
N PRO A 115 -6.86 -17.83 -24.73
CA PRO A 115 -6.62 -19.25 -24.58
C PRO A 115 -5.38 -19.65 -25.38
N VAL A 116 -4.39 -20.20 -24.69
CA VAL A 116 -3.23 -20.82 -25.33
C VAL A 116 -3.74 -22.00 -26.16
N PHE A 117 -3.64 -21.90 -27.48
CA PHE A 117 -3.99 -22.99 -28.37
C PHE A 117 -3.15 -24.23 -28.01
N LYS A 118 -3.81 -25.29 -27.54
CA LYS A 118 -3.20 -26.62 -27.45
C LYS A 118 -3.09 -27.20 -28.87
N LYS A 119 -1.87 -27.55 -29.26
CA LYS A 119 -1.55 -28.28 -30.48
C LYS A 119 -2.00 -29.73 -30.40
#